data_AF-A0A4Q0SZ80-F1
#
_entry.id   AF-A0A4Q0SZ80-F1
#
_cell.length_a   1.000
_cell.length_b   1.000
_cell.length_c   1.000
_cell.angle_alpha   90.00
_cell.angle_beta   90.00
_cell.angle_gamma   90.00
#
_symmetry.space_group_name_H-M   'P 1'
#
loop_
_entity.id
_entity.type
_entity.pdbx_description
1 polymer ?
#
loop_
_entity_poly.entity_id
_entity_poly.type
_entity_poly.pdbx_seq_one_letter_code
_entity_poly.pdbx_strand_id
1 'polypeptide(L)'
;MGIRPKLFARIARFEAALEHKVRFSLRPWSEVAHEFGYYDQMHMVHDFADFTGVTPSETLNQLEAVYVEQIKSLREQKPASTAEDPVRLVF
;
A
#
# COMPACT_ATOMS: atom_id res chain seq x y z
N MET A 1 -20.18 -17.15 7.81
CA MET A 1 -19.18 -16.56 8.72
C MET A 1 -18.40 -15.52 7.95
N GLY A 2 -18.76 -14.24 8.09
CA GLY A 2 -18.17 -13.15 7.33
C GLY A 2 -16.89 -12.61 7.98
N ILE A 3 -16.04 -11.97 7.18
CA ILE A 3 -14.91 -11.17 7.68
C ILE A 3 -15.48 -10.11 8.64
N ARG A 4 -14.89 -9.97 9.84
CA ARG A 4 -15.28 -8.92 10.78
C ARG A 4 -15.13 -7.56 10.07
N PRO A 5 -16.12 -6.65 10.08
CA PRO A 5 -16.03 -5.37 9.37
C PRO A 5 -14.76 -4.58 9.65
N LYS A 6 -14.24 -4.65 10.89
CA LYS A 6 -12.96 -4.05 11.29
C LYS A 6 -11.75 -4.64 10.56
N LEU A 7 -11.72 -5.96 10.34
CA LEU A 7 -10.63 -6.61 9.61
C LEU A 7 -10.66 -6.22 8.13
N PHE A 8 -11.86 -6.20 7.52
CA PHE A 8 -12.01 -5.77 6.14
C PHE A 8 -11.51 -4.33 5.94
N ALA A 9 -11.89 -3.41 6.83
CA ALA A 9 -11.42 -2.02 6.77
C ALA A 9 -9.89 -1.90 6.91
N ARG A 10 -9.25 -2.74 7.74
CA ARG A 10 -7.78 -2.77 7.87
C ARG A 10 -7.11 -3.26 6.58
N ILE A 11 -7.62 -4.33 5.98
CA ILE A 11 -7.09 -4.88 4.72
C ILE A 11 -7.20 -3.84 3.60
N ALA A 12 -8.40 -3.26 3.42
CA ALA A 12 -8.62 -2.25 2.38
C ALA A 12 -7.70 -1.02 2.57
N ARG A 13 -7.49 -0.59 3.81
CA ARG A 13 -6.54 0.50 4.12
C ARG A 13 -5.10 0.11 3.76
N PHE A 14 -4.67 -1.07 4.18
CA PHE A 14 -3.33 -1.60 3.93
C PHE A 14 -3.05 -1.67 2.42
N GLU A 15 -3.97 -2.23 1.63
CA GLU A 15 -3.83 -2.37 0.18
C GLU A 15 -3.71 -1.00 -0.48
N ALA A 16 -4.61 -0.07 -0.14
CA ALA A 16 -4.60 1.28 -0.71
C ALA A 16 -3.33 2.06 -0.35
N ALA A 17 -2.86 1.96 0.89
CA ALA A 17 -1.62 2.61 1.34
C ALA A 17 -0.39 2.07 0.62
N LEU A 18 -0.33 0.75 0.41
CA LEU A 18 0.77 0.09 -0.29
C LEU A 18 0.79 0.44 -1.77
N GLU A 19 -0.36 0.38 -2.43
CA GLU A 19 -0.51 0.75 -3.84
C GLU A 19 -0.10 2.21 -4.08
N HIS A 20 -0.57 3.12 -3.23
CA HIS A 20 -0.20 4.52 -3.29
C HIS A 20 1.31 4.71 -3.13
N LYS A 21 1.92 4.02 -2.18
CA LYS A 21 3.38 4.08 -1.99
C LYS A 21 4.15 3.50 -3.19
N VAL A 22 3.66 2.43 -3.81
CA VAL A 22 4.26 1.85 -5.03
C VAL A 22 4.31 2.90 -6.14
N ARG A 23 3.21 3.64 -6.35
CA ARG A 23 3.12 4.72 -7.36
C ARG A 23 3.97 5.94 -7.00
N PHE A 24 3.94 6.36 -5.73
CA PHE A 24 4.62 7.55 -5.23
C PHE A 24 5.78 7.19 -4.28
N SER A 25 6.80 6.50 -4.81
CA SER A 25 7.90 5.94 -4.00
C SER A 25 8.65 6.96 -3.15
N LEU A 26 8.71 8.22 -3.57
CA LEU A 26 9.38 9.31 -2.85
C LEU A 26 8.58 9.87 -1.66
N ARG A 27 7.26 9.64 -1.56
CA ARG A 27 6.46 10.13 -0.42
C ARG A 27 6.84 9.42 0.87
N PRO A 28 7.10 10.12 1.98
CA PRO A 28 7.46 9.46 3.24
C PRO A 28 6.28 8.64 3.79
N TRP A 29 6.61 7.54 4.46
CA TRP A 29 5.61 6.63 5.05
C TRP A 29 4.72 7.31 6.10
N SER A 30 5.22 8.35 6.78
CA SER A 30 4.43 9.15 7.72
C SER A 30 3.28 9.90 7.04
N GLU A 31 3.51 10.46 5.85
CA GLU A 31 2.46 11.12 5.05
C GLU A 31 1.43 10.12 4.56
N VAL A 32 1.89 8.96 4.05
CA VAL A 32 0.98 7.88 3.62
C VAL A 32 0.15 7.37 4.80
N ALA A 33 0.74 7.21 5.99
CA ALA A 33 0.00 6.81 7.18
C ALA A 33 -1.16 7.79 7.47
N HIS A 34 -0.89 9.09 7.44
CA HIS A 34 -1.89 10.12 7.68
C HIS A 34 -3.00 10.12 6.59
N GLU A 35 -2.61 10.04 5.32
CA GLU A 35 -3.52 10.08 4.16
C GLU A 35 -4.51 8.90 4.14
N PHE A 36 -4.09 7.72 4.58
CA PHE A 36 -4.92 6.51 4.59
C PHE A 36 -5.59 6.24 5.94
N GLY A 37 -5.57 7.19 6.87
CA GLY A 37 -6.32 7.09 8.12
C GLY A 37 -5.69 6.15 9.15
N TYR A 38 -4.38 5.97 9.09
CA TYR A 38 -3.63 5.50 10.25
C TYR A 38 -3.45 6.65 11.25
N TYR A 39 -3.49 6.33 12.54
CA TYR A 39 -3.22 7.30 13.59
C TYR A 39 -1.81 7.89 13.49
N ASP A 40 -0.82 7.03 13.26
CA ASP A 40 0.58 7.38 13.02
C ASP A 40 1.29 6.29 12.19
N GLN A 41 2.58 6.49 11.93
CA GLN A 41 3.39 5.51 11.20
C GLN A 41 3.54 4.18 11.97
N MET A 42 3.52 4.17 13.30
CA MET A 42 3.66 2.95 14.10
C MET A 42 2.42 2.06 14.00
N HIS A 43 1.22 2.66 14.01
CA HIS A 43 -0.02 1.96 13.74
C HIS A 43 -0.01 1.30 12.35
N MET A 44 0.54 1.99 11.34
CA MET A 44 0.73 1.40 10.01
C MET A 44 1.75 0.26 10.04
N VAL A 45 2.88 0.42 10.73
CA VAL A 45 3.88 -0.66 10.88
C VAL A 45 3.26 -1.92 11.49
N HIS A 46 2.41 -1.78 12.51
CA HIS A 46 1.70 -2.90 13.11
C HIS A 46 0.74 -3.59 12.14
N ASP A 47 -0.05 -2.84 11.37
CA ASP A 47 -0.94 -3.43 10.35
C ASP A 47 -0.15 -4.18 9.27
N PHE A 48 0.96 -3.60 8.78
CA PHE A 48 1.83 -4.29 7.80
C PHE A 48 2.44 -5.55 8.40
N ALA A 49 2.98 -5.50 9.62
CA ALA A 49 3.54 -6.67 10.28
C ALA A 49 2.50 -7.77 10.50
N ASP A 50 1.26 -7.40 10.87
CA ASP A 50 0.15 -8.35 11.03
C ASP A 50 -0.23 -9.06 9.71
N PHE A 51 -0.08 -8.38 8.56
CA PHE A 51 -0.50 -8.90 7.25
C PHE A 51 0.62 -9.54 6.43
N THR A 52 1.85 -9.02 6.51
CA THR A 52 2.99 -9.45 5.69
C THR A 52 4.12 -10.06 6.51
N GLY A 53 4.09 -9.93 7.85
CA GLY A 53 5.15 -10.37 8.74
C GLY A 53 6.35 -9.43 8.81
N VAL A 54 6.35 -8.33 8.05
CA VAL A 54 7.49 -7.40 7.95
C VAL A 54 7.02 -5.94 7.94
N THR A 55 7.95 -4.98 7.97
CA THR A 55 7.63 -3.55 7.97
C THR A 55 7.10 -3.08 6.59
N PRO A 56 6.48 -1.88 6.50
CA PRO A 56 6.03 -1.32 5.23
C PRO A 56 7.16 -1.15 4.21
N SER A 57 8.33 -0.69 4.64
CA SER A 57 9.50 -0.53 3.77
C SER A 57 10.01 -1.88 3.25
N GLU A 58 10.08 -2.90 4.10
CA GLU A 58 10.50 -4.24 3.68
C GLU A 58 9.49 -4.88 2.72
N THR A 59 8.19 -4.71 2.99
CA THR A 59 7.11 -5.14 2.09
C THR A 59 7.29 -4.51 0.70
N LEU A 60 7.52 -3.19 0.64
CA LEU A 60 7.75 -2.49 -0.63
C LEU A 60 8.99 -3.01 -1.35
N ASN A 61 10.11 -3.18 -0.63
CA ASN A 61 11.35 -3.68 -1.23
C ASN A 61 11.18 -5.09 -1.82
N GLN A 62 10.45 -5.97 -1.12
CA GLN A 62 10.15 -7.32 -1.62
C GLN A 62 9.28 -7.27 -2.87
N LEU A 63 8.24 -6.43 -2.89
CA LEU A 63 7.40 -6.24 -4.07
C LEU A 63 8.18 -5.67 -5.24
N GLU A 64 9.01 -4.65 -5.01
CA GLU A 64 9.89 -4.08 -6.03
C GLU A 64 10.83 -5.12 -6.62
N ALA A 65 11.37 -6.02 -5.79
CA ALA A 65 12.26 -7.09 -6.25
C ALA A 65 11.53 -8.17 -7.08
N VAL A 66 10.28 -8.50 -6.74
CA VAL A 66 9.51 -9.55 -7.41
C VAL A 66 8.80 -9.04 -8.68
N TYR A 67 8.36 -7.78 -8.68
CA TYR A 67 7.51 -7.19 -9.73
C TYR A 67 8.16 -5.97 -10.40
N VAL A 68 9.49 -6.00 -10.58
CA VAL A 68 10.30 -4.87 -11.06
C VAL A 68 9.69 -4.20 -12.30
N GLU A 69 9.39 -4.97 -13.35
CA GLU A 69 8.95 -4.43 -14.63
C GLU A 69 7.53 -3.85 -14.56
N GLN A 70 6.63 -4.52 -13.84
CA GLN A 70 5.29 -4.02 -13.59
C GLN A 70 5.34 -2.70 -12.80
N ILE A 71 6.12 -2.64 -11.73
CA ILE A 71 6.24 -1.46 -10.89
C ILE A 71 6.90 -0.28 -11.63
N LYS A 72 7.93 -0.54 -12.46
CA LYS A 72 8.49 0.49 -13.36
C LYS A 72 7.43 1.05 -14.29
N SER A 73 6.68 0.17 -14.97
CA SER A 73 5.62 0.60 -15.89
C SER A 73 4.53 1.43 -15.19
N LEU A 74 4.18 1.09 -13.95
CA LEU A 74 3.21 1.84 -13.14
C LEU A 74 3.73 3.22 -12.73
N ARG A 75 5.03 3.38 -12.51
CA ARG A 75 5.68 4.64 -12.14
C ARG A 75 5.89 5.57 -13.34
N GLU A 76 6.15 4.99 -14.51
CA GLU A 76 6.36 5.72 -15.77
C GLU A 76 5.05 6.25 -16.37
N GLN A 77 3.94 5.56 -16.10
CA GLN A 77 2.60 6.07 -16.38
C GLN A 77 2.32 7.25 -15.44
N LYS A 78 2.66 8.48 -15.88
CA LYS A 78 2.29 9.74 -15.25
C LYS A 78 0.81 9.67 -14.82
N PRO A 79 0.43 10.05 -13.59
CA PRO A 79 -0.93 9.86 -13.13
C PRO A 79 -1.88 10.65 -14.03
N ALA A 80 -2.66 9.93 -14.84
CA ALA A 80 -3.83 10.51 -15.45
C ALA A 80 -4.75 10.93 -14.31
N SER A 81 -5.00 12.23 -14.21
CA SER A 81 -6.17 12.72 -13.50
C SER A 81 -7.38 11.98 -14.05
N THR A 82 -8.18 11.41 -13.15
CA THR A 82 -9.47 10.71 -13.34
C THR A 82 -9.38 9.21 -13.05
N ALA A 83 -9.74 8.88 -11.80
CA ALA A 83 -10.70 7.85 -11.39
C ALA A 83 -10.95 6.69 -12.37
N GLU A 84 -9.93 5.90 -12.71
CA GLU A 84 -10.12 4.51 -13.14
C GLU A 84 -9.06 3.65 -12.46
N ASP A 85 -9.54 2.70 -11.67
CA ASP A 85 -8.82 1.80 -10.75
C ASP A 85 -7.84 0.89 -11.53
N PRO A 86 -6.50 1.11 -11.50
CA PRO A 86 -5.58 0.32 -12.28
C PRO A 86 -4.92 -0.73 -11.38
N VAL A 87 -5.34 -1.98 -11.56
CA VAL A 87 -4.66 -3.20 -11.11
C VAL A 87 -4.44 -3.26 -9.59
N ARG A 88 -5.40 -3.91 -8.92
CA ARG A 88 -5.21 -4.49 -7.59
C ARG A 88 -3.97 -5.37 -7.56
N LEU A 89 -2.92 -4.91 -6.88
CA LEU A 89 -1.72 -5.70 -6.59
C LEU A 89 -2.01 -6.81 -5.55
N VAL A 90 -3.12 -6.70 -4.83
CA VAL A 90 -3.61 -7.67 -3.84
C VAL A 90 -5.15 -7.72 -3.95
N PHE A 91 -5.71 -8.94 -3.84
CA PHE A 91 -7.06 -9.41 -4.23
C PHE A 91 -8.24 -8.40 -4.20
#